data_AF-A0A735A8G3-F1
#
_entry.id   AF-A0A735A8G3-F1
#
_cell.length_a   1.000
_cell.length_b   1.000
_cell.length_c   1.000
_cell.angle_alpha   90.00
_cell.angle_beta   90.00
_cell.angle_gamma   90.00
#
_symmetry.space_group_name_H-M   'P 1'
#
loop_
_entity.id
_entity.type
_entity.pdbx_description
1 polymer ?
#
loop_
_entity_poly.entity_id
_entity_poly.type
_entity_poly.pdbx_seq_one_letter_code
_entity_poly.pdbx_strand_id
1 'polypeptide(L)'
;MAKTKWPKLPRFFVPLFHSANVYLCRSKEEWDQACIHLGVDSGGNEMLAGATQSYCNTETGESLYLLGVFNGDAATLVHECAHVAFYVCRDVGVTTYPGDANETYCYMLDRMFSHFLPFFHDPEKEGAK
;
A
#
# COMPACT_ATOMS: atom_id res chain seq x y z
N MET A 1 -4.87 11.65 24.79
CA MET A 1 -5.37 11.89 23.42
C MET A 1 -6.10 10.63 22.98
N ALA A 2 -7.32 10.73 22.47
CA ALA A 2 -8.06 9.54 22.02
C ALA A 2 -7.27 8.92 20.86
N LYS A 3 -6.99 7.61 20.93
CA LYS A 3 -6.42 6.88 19.78
C LYS A 3 -7.41 7.04 18.63
N THR A 4 -7.00 7.73 17.57
CA THR A 4 -7.79 7.90 16.35
C THR A 4 -8.17 6.50 15.84
N LYS A 5 -9.38 6.29 15.34
CA LYS A 5 -9.78 4.96 14.85
C LYS A 5 -9.06 4.67 13.53
N TRP A 6 -8.57 3.44 13.34
CA TRP A 6 -7.99 3.03 12.04
C TRP A 6 -9.04 3.18 10.94
N PRO A 7 -8.72 3.85 9.80
CA PRO A 7 -9.65 3.99 8.70
C PRO A 7 -10.01 2.63 8.10
N LYS A 8 -11.22 2.51 7.53
CA LYS A 8 -11.69 1.26 6.92
C LYS A 8 -11.10 1.12 5.51
N LEU A 9 -9.83 0.72 5.45
CA LEU A 9 -9.08 0.58 4.20
C LEU A 9 -9.19 -0.84 3.63
N PRO A 10 -9.24 -1.01 2.29
CA PRO A 10 -8.99 -2.30 1.65
C PRO A 10 -7.63 -2.85 2.09
N ARG A 11 -7.62 -4.12 2.48
CA ARG A 11 -6.44 -4.80 3.01
C ARG A 11 -6.07 -5.98 2.13
N PHE A 12 -4.79 -6.14 1.85
CA PHE A 12 -4.21 -7.34 1.26
C PHE A 12 -3.18 -7.91 2.23
N PHE A 13 -3.36 -9.16 2.67
CA PHE A 13 -2.36 -9.85 3.46
C PHE A 13 -1.46 -10.66 2.53
N VAL A 14 -0.14 -10.44 2.57
CA VAL A 14 0.82 -11.06 1.67
C VAL A 14 0.80 -12.58 1.84
N PRO A 15 0.20 -13.35 0.91
CA PRO A 15 -0.13 -14.74 1.18
C PRO A 15 1.07 -15.67 0.98
N LEU A 16 2.00 -15.32 0.09
CA LEU A 16 3.13 -16.17 -0.26
C LEU A 16 4.07 -16.42 0.95
N PHE A 17 4.24 -15.40 1.79
CA PHE A 17 5.17 -15.43 2.92
C PHE A 17 4.49 -15.32 4.29
N HIS A 18 3.17 -15.07 4.32
CA HIS A 18 2.42 -14.80 5.55
C HIS A 18 3.09 -13.71 6.42
N SER A 19 3.60 -12.64 5.79
CA SER A 19 4.56 -11.72 6.43
C SER A 19 4.01 -10.34 6.79
N ALA A 20 3.13 -9.77 5.96
CA ALA A 20 2.79 -8.35 6.07
C ALA A 20 1.39 -8.02 5.59
N ASN A 21 0.85 -6.92 6.11
CA ASN A 21 -0.40 -6.33 5.64
C ASN A 21 -0.12 -5.12 4.74
N VAL A 22 -0.79 -5.05 3.60
CA VAL A 22 -0.82 -3.89 2.70
C VAL A 22 -2.19 -3.24 2.81
N TYR A 23 -2.23 -1.92 2.98
CA TYR A 23 -3.47 -1.14 3.04
C TYR A 23 -3.51 -0.11 1.93
N LEU A 24 -4.63 -0.05 1.21
CA LEU A 24 -4.88 0.92 0.15
C LEU A 24 -5.61 2.15 0.70
N CYS A 25 -5.00 3.32 0.55
CA CYS A 25 -5.63 4.64 0.69
C CYS A 25 -6.04 5.16 -0.69
N ARG A 26 -7.30 5.54 -0.84
CA ARG A 26 -7.92 5.99 -2.10
C ARG A 26 -8.01 7.51 -2.19
N SER A 27 -7.71 8.17 -1.08
CA SER A 27 -7.69 9.62 -0.94
C SER A 27 -6.56 10.04 0.00
N LYS A 28 -6.24 11.34 -0.02
CA LYS A 28 -5.22 11.90 0.87
C LYS A 28 -5.73 11.95 2.31
N GLU A 29 -7.04 12.11 2.49
CA GLU A 29 -7.69 12.08 3.78
C GLU A 29 -7.57 10.69 4.43
N GLU A 30 -7.76 9.62 3.66
CA GLU A 30 -7.54 8.24 4.14
C GLU A 30 -6.07 8.01 4.53
N TRP A 31 -5.14 8.56 3.75
CA TRP A 31 -3.71 8.49 4.02
C TRP A 31 -3.34 9.22 5.31
N ASP A 32 -3.77 10.48 5.47
CA ASP A 32 -3.51 11.29 6.66
C ASP A 32 -4.09 10.62 7.92
N GLN A 33 -5.31 10.08 7.83
CA GLN A 33 -5.91 9.33 8.95
C GLN A 33 -5.10 8.10 9.34
N ALA A 34 -4.56 7.36 8.36
CA ALA A 34 -3.69 6.22 8.63
C ALA A 34 -2.37 6.66 9.28
N CYS A 35 -1.71 7.70 8.77
CA CYS A 35 -0.48 8.24 9.34
C CYS A 35 -0.68 8.77 10.77
N ILE A 36 -1.77 9.51 11.03
CA ILE A 36 -2.15 9.95 12.37
C ILE A 36 -2.34 8.76 13.31
N HIS A 37 -2.97 7.68 12.86
CA HIS A 37 -3.16 6.47 13.69
C HIS A 37 -1.82 5.78 14.01
N LEU A 38 -0.91 5.71 13.03
CA LEU A 38 0.42 5.14 13.21
C LEU A 38 1.36 6.06 14.02
N GLY A 39 0.98 7.31 14.24
CA GLY A 39 1.83 8.30 14.93
C GLY A 39 3.03 8.73 14.08
N VAL A 40 2.90 8.70 12.76
CA VAL A 40 3.95 9.06 11.79
C VAL A 40 3.54 10.30 10.99
N ASP A 41 4.53 10.98 10.42
CA ASP A 41 4.29 12.10 9.51
C ASP A 41 3.68 11.60 8.19
N SER A 42 2.67 12.30 7.67
CA SER A 42 2.03 11.89 6.41
C SER A 42 2.89 12.17 5.18
N GLY A 43 3.93 13.01 5.31
CA GLY A 43 4.80 13.41 4.23
C GLY A 43 4.20 14.48 3.32
N GLY A 44 5.04 15.04 2.44
CA GLY A 44 4.66 16.09 1.48
C GLY A 44 3.91 15.56 0.25
N ASN A 45 2.75 14.95 0.44
CA ASN A 45 2.03 14.22 -0.63
C ASN A 45 1.04 15.10 -1.41
N GLU A 46 1.02 16.40 -1.14
CA GLU A 46 0.02 17.35 -1.65
C GLU A 46 -0.03 17.42 -3.18
N MET A 47 1.10 17.21 -3.87
CA MET A 47 1.16 17.20 -5.34
C MET A 47 1.33 15.82 -5.96
N LEU A 48 1.32 14.76 -5.14
CA LEU A 48 1.51 13.39 -5.62
C LEU A 48 0.19 12.77 -6.11
N ALA A 49 0.31 11.93 -7.14
CA ALA A 49 -0.79 11.11 -7.65
C ALA A 49 -0.95 9.80 -6.88
N GLY A 50 0.13 9.28 -6.31
CA GLY A 50 0.20 8.11 -5.45
C GLY A 50 1.39 8.20 -4.51
N ALA A 51 1.43 7.32 -3.52
CA ALA A 51 2.54 7.23 -2.57
C ALA A 51 2.61 5.84 -1.95
N THR A 52 3.81 5.38 -1.58
CA THR A 52 3.99 4.13 -0.83
C THR A 52 4.93 4.35 0.34
N GLN A 53 4.58 3.80 1.51
CA GLN A 53 5.45 3.75 2.68
C GLN A 53 5.45 2.39 3.36
N SER A 54 6.58 2.02 3.97
CA SER A 54 6.75 0.81 4.77
C SER A 54 6.98 1.15 6.23
N TYR A 55 6.26 0.48 7.11
CA TYR A 55 6.38 0.59 8.56
C TYR A 55 6.63 -0.79 9.17
N CYS A 56 7.31 -0.83 10.30
CA CYS A 56 7.52 -2.05 11.08
C CYS A 56 7.15 -1.77 12.52
N ASN A 57 6.32 -2.64 13.11
CA ASN A 57 6.06 -2.61 14.53
C ASN A 57 7.30 -3.13 15.26
N THR A 58 7.95 -2.27 16.03
CA THR A 58 9.20 -2.62 16.75
C THR A 58 8.99 -3.61 17.90
N GLU A 59 7.76 -3.76 18.41
CA GLU A 59 7.42 -4.70 19.47
C GLU A 59 7.09 -6.10 18.94
N THR A 60 6.34 -6.19 17.84
CA THR A 60 5.88 -7.48 17.27
C THR A 60 6.71 -7.96 16.09
N GLY A 61 7.48 -7.07 15.46
CA GLY A 61 8.19 -7.34 14.20
C GLY A 61 7.29 -7.40 12.97
N GLU A 62 5.99 -7.13 13.10
CA GLU A 62 5.06 -7.14 11.96
C GLU A 62 5.30 -5.96 11.02
N SER A 63 5.47 -6.25 9.73
CA SER A 63 5.55 -5.25 8.67
C SER A 63 4.15 -4.82 8.20
N LEU A 64 4.00 -3.53 7.97
CA LEU A 64 2.83 -2.90 7.38
C LEU A 64 3.25 -2.01 6.21
N TYR A 65 2.56 -2.12 5.09
CA TYR A 65 2.76 -1.27 3.94
C TYR A 65 1.51 -0.43 3.69
N LEU A 66 1.71 0.87 3.48
CA LEU A 66 0.67 1.80 3.10
C LEU A 66 0.86 2.17 1.63
N LEU A 67 -0.20 2.04 0.85
CA LEU A 67 -0.23 2.29 -0.59
C LEU A 67 -1.33 3.31 -0.85
N GLY A 68 -1.00 4.44 -1.46
CA GLY A 68 -1.89 5.55 -1.74
C GLY A 68 -2.09 5.73 -3.23
N VAL A 69 -3.35 5.83 -3.68
CA VAL A 69 -3.72 6.18 -5.05
C VAL A 69 -4.76 7.29 -4.98
N PHE A 70 -4.38 8.51 -5.36
CA PHE A 70 -5.17 9.71 -5.07
C PHE A 70 -5.87 10.30 -6.30
N ASN A 71 -5.45 9.87 -7.49
CA ASN A 71 -6.04 10.28 -8.77
C ASN A 71 -7.06 9.28 -9.32
N GLY A 72 -7.21 8.11 -8.69
CA GLY A 72 -8.10 7.05 -9.18
C GLY A 72 -7.67 6.46 -10.53
N ASP A 73 -6.37 6.47 -10.86
CA ASP A 73 -5.81 5.90 -12.09
C ASP A 73 -5.17 4.52 -11.83
N ALA A 74 -5.56 3.53 -12.63
CA ALA A 74 -5.02 2.17 -12.55
C ALA A 74 -3.52 2.12 -12.83
N ALA A 75 -3.00 3.04 -13.67
CA ALA A 75 -1.56 3.16 -13.91
C ALA A 75 -0.80 3.59 -12.64
N THR A 76 -1.41 4.43 -11.81
CA THR A 76 -0.85 4.81 -10.50
C THR A 76 -0.94 3.63 -9.53
N LEU A 77 -2.05 2.90 -9.51
CA LEU A 77 -2.19 1.70 -8.67
C LEU A 77 -1.10 0.65 -8.96
N VAL A 78 -0.89 0.29 -10.23
CA VAL A 78 0.14 -0.72 -10.57
C VAL A 78 1.54 -0.24 -10.23
N HIS A 79 1.82 1.07 -10.38
CA HIS A 79 3.09 1.68 -10.01
C HIS A 79 3.36 1.55 -8.50
N GLU A 80 2.40 1.93 -7.66
CA GLU A 80 2.58 1.84 -6.20
C GLU A 80 2.60 0.37 -5.72
N CYS A 81 1.84 -0.53 -6.35
CA CYS A 81 1.93 -1.97 -6.09
C CYS A 81 3.34 -2.52 -6.39
N ALA A 82 4.03 -2.00 -7.40
CA ALA A 82 5.40 -2.38 -7.71
C ALA A 82 6.37 -1.97 -6.58
N HIS A 83 6.23 -0.77 -6.03
CA HIS A 83 7.00 -0.34 -4.87
C HIS A 83 6.80 -1.26 -3.66
N VAL A 84 5.54 -1.60 -3.34
CA VAL A 84 5.24 -2.55 -2.26
C VAL A 84 5.83 -3.93 -2.54
N ALA A 85 5.80 -4.41 -3.79
CA ALA A 85 6.35 -5.72 -4.14
C ALA A 85 7.86 -5.77 -3.88
N PHE A 86 8.59 -4.69 -4.19
CA PHE A 86 10.01 -4.57 -3.84
C PHE A 86 10.24 -4.56 -2.32
N TYR A 87 9.40 -3.87 -1.55
CA TYR A 87 9.50 -3.88 -0.08
C TYR A 87 9.27 -5.27 0.51
N VAL A 88 8.25 -5.98 0.02
CA VAL A 88 7.99 -7.36 0.43
C VAL A 88 9.21 -8.22 0.14
N CYS A 89 9.74 -8.20 -1.09
CA CYS A 89 10.89 -9.01 -1.48
C CYS A 89 12.11 -8.71 -0.59
N ARG A 90 12.42 -7.43 -0.37
CA ARG A 90 13.48 -6.99 0.55
C ARG A 90 13.29 -7.56 1.95
N ASP A 91 12.10 -7.41 2.52
CA ASP A 91 11.84 -7.74 3.93
C ASP A 91 11.82 -9.25 4.18
N VAL A 92 11.50 -10.07 3.17
CA VAL A 92 11.58 -11.55 3.27
C VAL A 92 12.91 -12.13 2.75
N GLY A 93 13.85 -11.29 2.34
CA GLY A 93 15.16 -11.71 1.86
C GLY A 93 15.20 -12.27 0.43
N VAL A 94 14.19 -11.98 -0.40
CA VAL A 94 14.19 -12.28 -1.83
C VAL A 94 14.85 -11.13 -2.59
N THR A 95 15.96 -11.43 -3.27
CA THR A 95 16.68 -10.42 -4.05
C THR A 95 16.08 -10.26 -5.44
N THR A 96 15.98 -9.02 -5.91
CA THR A 96 15.59 -8.70 -7.30
C THR A 96 16.77 -8.13 -8.06
N TYR A 97 17.17 -8.78 -9.16
CA TYR A 97 18.24 -8.29 -10.04
C TYR A 97 17.72 -8.11 -11.48
N PRO A 98 18.15 -7.06 -12.20
CA PRO A 98 17.62 -6.78 -13.55
C PRO A 98 17.81 -7.90 -14.59
N GLY A 99 18.79 -8.78 -14.40
CA GLY A 99 19.05 -9.91 -15.30
C GLY A 99 18.22 -11.17 -15.01
N ASP A 100 17.52 -11.21 -13.88
CA ASP A 100 16.75 -12.36 -13.43
C ASP A 100 15.28 -12.26 -13.85
N ALA A 101 14.57 -13.39 -13.82
CA ALA A 101 13.14 -13.42 -14.09
C ALA A 101 12.30 -12.66 -13.05
N ASN A 102 12.81 -12.54 -11.81
CA ASN A 102 12.13 -11.84 -10.70
C ASN A 102 10.68 -12.32 -10.44
N GLU A 103 10.42 -13.62 -10.59
CA GLU A 103 9.07 -14.20 -10.52
C GLU A 103 8.33 -13.90 -9.21
N THR A 104 9.04 -13.85 -8.07
CA THR A 104 8.41 -13.47 -6.79
C THR A 104 7.87 -12.04 -6.85
N TYR A 105 8.63 -11.10 -7.39
CA TYR A 105 8.19 -9.73 -7.59
C TYR A 105 7.02 -9.66 -8.58
N CYS A 106 7.13 -10.33 -9.72
CA CYS A 106 6.09 -10.35 -10.75
C CYS A 106 4.77 -10.92 -10.21
N TYR A 107 4.84 -12.04 -9.49
CA TYR A 107 3.70 -12.64 -8.82
C TYR A 107 3.09 -11.69 -7.79
N MET A 108 3.91 -11.04 -6.96
CA MET A 108 3.40 -10.15 -5.94
C MET A 108 2.70 -8.93 -6.53
N LEU A 109 3.29 -8.33 -7.57
CA LEU A 109 2.69 -7.22 -8.31
C LEU A 109 1.32 -7.62 -8.89
N ASP A 110 1.25 -8.74 -9.61
CA ASP A 110 0.01 -9.25 -10.21
C ASP A 110 -1.09 -9.46 -9.16
N ARG A 111 -0.77 -10.16 -8.06
CA ARG A 111 -1.75 -10.49 -7.02
C ARG A 111 -2.23 -9.24 -6.29
N MET A 112 -1.34 -8.32 -5.93
CA MET A 112 -1.72 -7.09 -5.23
C MET A 112 -2.54 -6.17 -6.12
N PHE A 113 -2.11 -5.94 -7.35
CA PHE A 113 -2.84 -5.12 -8.32
C PHE A 113 -4.24 -5.69 -8.55
N SER A 114 -4.34 -6.98 -8.89
CA SER A 114 -5.63 -7.64 -9.14
C SER A 114 -6.58 -7.59 -7.93
N HIS A 115 -6.04 -7.67 -6.71
CA HIS A 115 -6.82 -7.56 -5.49
C HIS A 115 -7.36 -6.14 -5.24
N PHE A 116 -6.57 -5.10 -5.53
CA PHE A 116 -6.96 -3.71 -5.29
C PHE A 116 -7.69 -3.03 -6.45
N LEU A 117 -7.58 -3.56 -7.66
CA LEU A 117 -8.24 -3.04 -8.87
C LEU A 117 -9.77 -2.83 -8.73
N PRO A 118 -10.55 -3.65 -8.01
CA PRO A 118 -11.97 -3.34 -7.81
C PRO A 118 -12.25 -2.28 -6.72
N PHE A 119 -11.23 -1.78 -6.02
CA PHE A 119 -11.40 -0.92 -4.83
C PHE A 119 -10.69 0.42 -4.88
N PHE A 120 -9.84 0.69 -5.89
CA PHE A 120 -8.94 1.86 -5.90
C PHE A 120 -9.60 3.20 -6.26
N HIS A 121 -10.86 3.17 -6.69
CA HIS A 121 -11.64 4.39 -6.84
C HIS A 121 -12.22 4.83 -5.48
N ASP A 122 -12.26 6.14 -5.29
CA ASP A 122 -12.88 6.75 -4.11
C ASP A 122 -14.41 6.53 -4.16
N PRO A 123 -15.00 5.83 -3.17
CA PRO A 123 -16.44 5.57 -3.16
C PRO A 123 -17.28 6.84 -3.10
N GLU A 124 -16.77 7.96 -2.61
CA GLU A 124 -17.50 9.25 -2.60
C GLU A 124 -17.57 9.88 -4.00
N LYS A 125 -16.61 9.58 -4.89
CA LYS A 125 -16.59 10.10 -6.27
C LYS A 125 -17.40 9.26 -7.26
N GLU A 126 -17.69 8.00 -6.95
CA GLU A 126 -18.52 7.14 -7.81
C GLU A 126 -20.02 7.45 -7.71
N GLY A 127 -20.48 8.01 -6.58
CA GLY A 127 -21.88 8.41 -6.35
C GLY A 127 -22.26 9.80 -6.88
N ALA A 128 -21.32 10.54 -7.47
CA ALA A 128 -21.52 11.91 -7.95
C ALA A 128 -21.85 12.01 -9.46
N LYS A 129 -22.33 10.93 -10.08
CA LYS A 129 -22.76 10.88 -11.48
C LYS A 129 -24.28 10.89 -11.63
#